data_AF-A0A4R4S8N8-F1
#
_entry.id   AF-A0A4R4S8N8-F1
#
_cell.length_a   1.000
_cell.length_b   1.000
_cell.length_c   1.000
_cell.angle_alpha   90.00
_cell.angle_beta   90.00
_cell.angle_gamma   90.00
#
_symmetry.space_group_name_H-M   'P 1'
#
loop_
_entity.id
_entity.type
_entity.pdbx_description
1 polymer ?
#
loop_
_entity_poly.entity_id
_entity_poly.type
_entity_poly.pdbx_seq_one_letter_code
_entity_poly.pdbx_strand_id
1 'polypeptide(L)'
;MHRPHRRPQRGRQVTGRRRTGRRGRAAADRRHPRPRSARPVPRQVPARLPHGLGRPAPQASRPRRTRPPRRTRPDPARVCGRAHGGRRTARRRPPQRPHRPRLPPIREHLVTATTHHLIAGDPLSGSTTYDVTDPYTERVIAAVADGGRSAADAAAAAAAEARDAWAATPVETRRRVIGHAGELLEDRRDELVDLAIADTGARRAVAEATQVGAALARLRHWSTLSAGLLTVPAEPVAAGLAGTVTRAPVGVVGCISPYNFPLLAMVAKVAPALFAGNTVVMKPAPQDPLLVIALAEALNEALRAEGAPAGAVNLVTGAGAAPGAALVDHPEVGAISFTGSTLVGTEIYRSAAPGMKRLLLELGGKGALVVRADADLDAVVAGATRAWTVHSGQICVTPARVIADASVHDELVVRLRTALDGLVHGDPRDPATTTVPLISEVQRDRVAALVDGARAEGGTVHTAADVPHHGYFHPATLVTDVGPEATVMQEEAFGPVVCVTPASSDDEAVAIANATRYGLTDQVYSRDLDAARGVAARLASAQVGINTCARRADLPFGGTKASGIGRSGGAYALDSYTELRATVHPTG
;
A
#
# COMPACT_ATOMS: atom_id res chain seq x y z
N MET A 1 -50.40 11.23 34.67
CA MET A 1 -50.72 11.68 36.04
C MET A 1 -49.41 11.74 36.84
N HIS A 2 -49.14 12.65 37.77
CA HIS A 2 -49.66 14.01 37.99
C HIS A 2 -48.63 14.84 38.78
N ARG A 3 -48.46 16.14 38.50
CA ARG A 3 -47.74 17.10 39.39
C ARG A 3 -48.69 17.61 40.49
N PRO A 4 -48.16 17.96 41.68
CA PRO A 4 -47.87 19.38 42.03
C PRO A 4 -46.42 19.53 42.62
N HIS A 5 -45.95 20.54 43.38
CA HIS A 5 -46.37 21.92 43.73
C HIS A 5 -45.09 22.78 43.98
N ARG A 6 -44.90 23.93 43.31
CA ARG A 6 -44.92 25.33 43.84
C ARG A 6 -43.61 25.92 44.43
N ARG A 7 -43.61 27.27 44.47
CA ARG A 7 -42.51 28.28 44.60
C ARG A 7 -42.82 29.19 45.85
N PRO A 8 -42.00 30.16 46.34
CA PRO A 8 -41.52 31.35 45.56
C PRO A 8 -40.30 32.22 46.04
N GLN A 9 -39.89 33.20 45.19
CA GLN A 9 -39.26 34.52 45.51
C GLN A 9 -37.82 34.54 46.12
N ARG A 10 -36.96 35.57 46.01
CA ARG A 10 -36.90 36.96 45.43
C ARG A 10 -35.46 37.19 44.84
N GLY A 11 -35.10 38.25 44.10
CA GLY A 11 -35.77 39.53 43.78
C GLY A 11 -35.07 40.37 42.66
N ARG A 12 -35.28 41.69 42.68
CA ARG A 12 -34.91 42.74 41.67
C ARG A 12 -33.39 43.11 41.73
N GLN A 13 -32.76 43.99 40.93
CA GLN A 13 -33.25 45.19 40.22
C GLN A 13 -32.47 45.52 38.90
N VAL A 14 -32.45 46.79 38.44
CA VAL A 14 -32.93 47.15 37.08
C VAL A 14 -32.33 48.46 36.49
N THR A 15 -32.16 48.54 35.15
CA THR A 15 -31.79 49.73 34.30
C THR A 15 -30.40 50.36 34.52
N GLY A 16 -29.85 51.24 33.64
CA GLY A 16 -30.42 51.97 32.49
C GLY A 16 -29.43 52.36 31.36
N ARG A 17 -29.74 53.40 30.55
CA ARG A 17 -29.22 53.58 29.16
C ARG A 17 -28.81 55.04 28.81
N ARG A 18 -27.83 55.19 27.90
CA ARG A 18 -27.50 56.41 27.07
C ARG A 18 -26.81 57.57 27.84
N ARG A 19 -26.16 58.60 27.21
CA ARG A 19 -26.19 59.13 25.82
C ARG A 19 -24.94 59.99 25.43
N THR A 20 -24.47 59.89 24.16
CA THR A 20 -23.81 60.93 23.29
C THR A 20 -22.58 61.79 23.71
N GLY A 21 -21.61 61.94 22.77
CA GLY A 21 -20.56 62.99 22.72
C GLY A 21 -19.82 63.04 21.35
N ARG A 22 -19.24 64.18 20.93
CA ARG A 22 -18.77 64.42 19.52
C ARG A 22 -17.34 65.03 19.41
N ARG A 23 -16.52 64.50 18.48
CA ARG A 23 -15.44 65.13 17.64
C ARG A 23 -14.23 65.89 18.26
N GLY A 24 -13.02 65.52 17.78
CA GLY A 24 -11.78 66.33 17.68
C GLY A 24 -10.55 65.40 17.49
N ARG A 25 -9.82 65.30 16.37
CA ARG A 25 -8.89 66.21 15.61
C ARG A 25 -7.44 66.26 16.14
N ALA A 26 -6.48 66.00 15.23
CA ALA A 26 -5.00 66.01 15.34
C ALA A 26 -4.36 65.00 16.34
N ALA A 27 -3.24 64.28 16.11
CA ALA A 27 -2.14 64.24 15.12
C ALA A 27 -0.80 64.93 15.51
N ALA A 28 0.15 64.12 16.00
CA ALA A 28 1.61 64.35 16.06
C ALA A 28 2.31 62.98 16.21
N ASP A 29 2.90 62.42 15.16
CA ASP A 29 4.36 62.46 14.83
C ASP A 29 5.30 62.03 15.97
N ARG A 30 5.70 60.75 15.97
CA ARG A 30 6.99 60.28 16.48
C ARG A 30 7.62 59.31 15.47
N ARG A 31 8.88 59.55 15.13
CA ARG A 31 9.56 58.94 13.99
C ARG A 31 10.43 57.76 14.42
N HIS A 32 10.31 56.62 13.73
CA HIS A 32 11.33 55.57 13.80
C HIS A 32 12.43 55.83 12.75
N PRO A 33 13.71 55.50 13.05
CA PRO A 33 14.83 55.74 12.15
C PRO A 33 14.86 54.75 10.98
N ARG A 34 15.33 55.22 9.81
CA ARG A 34 15.56 54.38 8.62
C ARG A 34 16.78 53.47 8.82
N PRO A 35 16.72 52.17 8.47
CA PRO A 35 17.93 51.37 8.30
C PRO A 35 18.76 51.87 7.10
N ARG A 36 20.07 51.64 7.13
CA ARG A 36 21.01 52.08 6.09
C ARG A 36 21.00 51.15 4.87
N SER A 37 21.53 51.65 3.76
CA SER A 37 21.61 50.99 2.46
C SER A 37 22.37 49.65 2.50
N ALA A 38 21.71 48.58 2.04
CA ALA A 38 22.38 47.36 1.62
C ALA A 38 23.12 47.59 0.30
N ARG A 39 24.36 47.09 0.18
CA ARG A 39 25.09 47.07 -1.10
C ARG A 39 24.59 45.92 -1.97
N PRO A 40 24.51 46.07 -3.31
CA PRO A 40 24.11 44.99 -4.20
C PRO A 40 25.19 43.89 -4.25
N VAL A 41 24.77 42.63 -4.11
CA VAL A 41 25.63 41.46 -4.37
C VAL A 41 25.70 41.25 -5.89
N PRO A 42 26.89 41.08 -6.49
CA PRO A 42 27.01 40.86 -7.93
C PRO A 42 26.43 39.49 -8.33
N ARG A 43 25.49 39.50 -9.29
CA ARG A 43 25.02 38.28 -9.94
C ARG A 43 26.15 37.68 -10.78
N GLN A 44 26.58 36.47 -10.46
CA GLN A 44 27.39 35.68 -11.40
C GLN A 44 26.51 35.25 -12.58
N VAL A 45 27.00 35.48 -13.80
CA VAL A 45 26.34 35.10 -15.05
C VAL A 45 27.04 33.86 -15.60
N PRO A 46 26.33 32.76 -15.91
CA PRO A 46 26.93 31.62 -16.58
C PRO A 46 27.52 32.05 -17.94
N ALA A 47 28.77 31.68 -18.20
CA ALA A 47 29.47 32.08 -19.42
C ALA A 47 28.79 31.49 -20.68
N ARG A 48 28.66 32.30 -21.74
CA ARG A 48 28.19 31.82 -23.04
C ARG A 48 29.25 30.93 -23.68
N LEU A 49 28.90 29.69 -24.00
CA LEU A 49 29.70 28.86 -24.91
C LEU A 49 29.58 29.42 -26.35
N PRO A 50 30.68 29.48 -27.12
CA PRO A 50 30.63 29.90 -28.52
C PRO A 50 30.11 28.78 -29.42
N HIS A 51 29.24 29.10 -30.37
CA HIS A 51 28.87 28.18 -31.44
C HIS A 51 30.03 28.03 -32.45
N GLY A 52 30.68 26.86 -32.45
CA GLY A 52 31.59 26.42 -33.50
C GLY A 52 30.96 25.31 -34.34
N LEU A 53 30.85 25.51 -35.66
CA LEU A 53 30.24 24.53 -36.57
C LEU A 53 31.21 23.38 -36.90
N GLY A 54 30.86 22.15 -36.49
CA GLY A 54 31.59 20.93 -36.84
C GLY A 54 30.65 19.82 -37.31
N ARG A 55 30.75 19.43 -38.58
CA ARG A 55 29.99 18.29 -39.15
C ARG A 55 30.59 16.96 -38.68
N PRO A 56 29.78 15.99 -38.19
CA PRO A 56 30.20 14.60 -38.14
C PRO A 56 30.28 14.01 -39.55
N ALA A 57 31.37 13.31 -39.86
CA ALA A 57 31.50 12.49 -41.08
C ALA A 57 30.73 11.16 -40.93
N PRO A 58 30.30 10.51 -42.03
CA PRO A 58 29.46 9.31 -41.96
C PRO A 58 30.21 8.10 -41.35
N GLN A 59 29.48 7.28 -40.59
CA GLN A 59 30.03 6.07 -39.96
C GLN A 59 30.36 5.00 -41.00
N ALA A 60 31.58 4.47 -40.96
CA ALA A 60 32.03 3.40 -41.85
C ALA A 60 31.40 2.05 -41.48
N SER A 61 30.79 1.38 -42.45
CA SER A 61 30.16 0.06 -42.27
C SER A 61 31.21 -1.04 -42.11
N ARG A 62 31.09 -1.87 -41.05
CA ARG A 62 31.83 -3.13 -40.88
C ARG A 62 30.91 -4.26 -40.42
N PRO A 63 31.29 -5.54 -40.64
CA PRO A 63 30.39 -6.45 -41.38
C PRO A 63 29.44 -7.28 -40.53
N ARG A 64 28.39 -7.79 -41.21
CA ARG A 64 27.46 -8.81 -40.69
C ARG A 64 28.22 -10.03 -40.16
N ARG A 65 28.12 -10.32 -38.85
CA ARG A 65 28.46 -11.64 -38.31
C ARG A 65 27.35 -12.64 -38.62
N THR A 66 27.73 -13.87 -38.92
CA THR A 66 26.84 -14.97 -39.32
C THR A 66 26.06 -15.55 -38.14
N ARG A 67 24.85 -16.05 -38.39
CA ARG A 67 24.08 -16.82 -37.40
C ARG A 67 24.68 -18.22 -37.23
N PRO A 68 24.85 -18.74 -36.00
CA PRO A 68 25.05 -20.17 -35.79
C PRO A 68 23.76 -20.96 -36.12
N PRO A 69 23.86 -22.24 -36.52
CA PRO A 69 22.70 -23.04 -36.91
C PRO A 69 21.80 -23.41 -35.73
N ARG A 70 20.49 -23.52 -35.99
CA ARG A 70 19.51 -24.02 -35.03
C ARG A 70 19.79 -25.50 -34.71
N ARG A 71 19.99 -25.84 -33.44
CA ARG A 71 19.86 -27.25 -32.99
C ARG A 71 18.37 -27.61 -32.89
N THR A 72 18.01 -28.75 -33.45
CA THR A 72 16.66 -29.33 -33.37
C THR A 72 16.39 -29.93 -31.99
N ARG A 73 15.11 -29.92 -31.57
CA ARG A 73 14.63 -30.72 -30.45
C ARG A 73 14.12 -32.07 -31.00
N PRO A 74 14.47 -33.21 -30.39
CA PRO A 74 13.71 -34.45 -30.53
C PRO A 74 12.44 -34.40 -29.67
N ASP A 75 11.39 -35.09 -30.11
CA ASP A 75 10.11 -35.25 -29.40
C ASP A 75 10.12 -36.55 -28.57
N PRO A 76 9.49 -36.64 -27.38
CA PRO A 76 9.70 -37.76 -26.46
C PRO A 76 8.64 -38.86 -26.58
N ALA A 77 8.94 -39.95 -27.31
CA ALA A 77 8.07 -41.13 -27.40
C ALA A 77 8.81 -42.48 -27.32
N ARG A 78 8.45 -43.28 -26.30
CA ARG A 78 8.52 -44.76 -26.18
C ARG A 78 9.78 -45.51 -26.66
N VAL A 79 10.51 -46.10 -25.70
CA VAL A 79 10.93 -47.54 -25.73
C VAL A 79 10.85 -48.10 -24.30
N CYS A 80 10.46 -49.37 -24.14
CA CYS A 80 10.43 -50.06 -22.85
C CYS A 80 11.61 -51.04 -22.68
N GLY A 81 12.21 -51.03 -21.48
CA GLY A 81 12.66 -52.25 -20.77
C GLY A 81 13.90 -53.02 -21.25
N ARG A 82 14.91 -53.10 -20.38
CA ARG A 82 15.26 -54.33 -19.64
C ARG A 82 16.23 -54.00 -18.49
N ALA A 83 16.49 -54.96 -17.59
CA ALA A 83 17.14 -54.70 -16.30
C ALA A 83 18.33 -55.62 -16.01
N HIS A 84 19.42 -55.03 -15.52
CA HIS A 84 20.49 -55.59 -14.66
C HIS A 84 21.23 -54.37 -14.04
N GLY A 85 21.84 -54.40 -12.85
CA GLY A 85 21.82 -55.43 -11.80
C GLY A 85 22.72 -55.01 -10.61
N GLY A 86 22.21 -55.12 -9.38
CA GLY A 86 22.98 -55.24 -8.12
C GLY A 86 24.01 -54.16 -7.72
N ARG A 87 23.63 -53.29 -6.78
CA ARG A 87 24.32 -53.14 -5.47
C ARG A 87 23.47 -52.32 -4.49
N ARG A 88 23.18 -52.87 -3.30
CA ARG A 88 22.39 -52.20 -2.25
C ARG A 88 23.31 -51.40 -1.34
N THR A 89 23.12 -50.09 -1.24
CA THR A 89 23.55 -49.28 -0.10
C THR A 89 22.34 -48.93 0.76
N ALA A 90 22.49 -48.99 2.08
CA ALA A 90 21.37 -48.82 3.00
C ALA A 90 20.97 -47.34 3.12
N ARG A 91 19.89 -46.93 2.43
CA ARG A 91 19.27 -45.63 2.67
C ARG A 91 18.64 -45.64 4.07
N ARG A 92 19.17 -44.81 4.98
CA ARG A 92 18.51 -44.48 6.26
C ARG A 92 17.11 -43.94 5.95
N ARG A 93 16.11 -44.33 6.77
CA ARG A 93 14.81 -43.64 6.78
C ARG A 93 15.05 -42.16 7.13
N PRO A 94 14.34 -41.20 6.52
CA PRO A 94 14.26 -39.86 7.08
C PRO A 94 13.61 -39.94 8.47
N PRO A 95 13.98 -39.05 9.42
CA PRO A 95 13.28 -38.98 10.70
C PRO A 95 11.81 -38.63 10.47
N GLN A 96 10.91 -39.27 11.22
CA GLN A 96 9.50 -38.88 11.22
C GLN A 96 9.42 -37.46 11.82
N ARG A 97 8.87 -36.50 11.05
CA ARG A 97 8.58 -35.17 11.58
C ARG A 97 7.61 -35.31 12.76
N PRO A 98 7.83 -34.60 13.89
CA PRO A 98 6.89 -34.63 15.01
C PRO A 98 5.52 -34.13 14.55
N HIS A 99 4.46 -34.78 15.04
CA HIS A 99 3.10 -34.47 14.63
C HIS A 99 2.68 -33.12 15.23
N ARG A 100 2.73 -32.05 14.42
CA ARG A 100 2.27 -30.73 14.86
C ARG A 100 0.77 -30.76 15.14
N PRO A 101 0.26 -29.97 16.12
CA PRO A 101 -1.14 -29.59 16.11
C PRO A 101 -1.40 -28.82 14.80
N ARG A 102 -2.38 -29.27 14.03
CA ARG A 102 -2.95 -28.46 12.94
C ARG A 102 -3.92 -27.48 13.58
N LEU A 103 -4.02 -26.27 13.03
CA LEU A 103 -5.22 -25.46 13.25
C LEU A 103 -6.43 -26.25 12.73
N PRO A 104 -7.59 -26.16 13.38
CA PRO A 104 -8.76 -26.96 13.02
C PRO A 104 -9.22 -26.62 11.59
N PRO A 105 -9.62 -27.62 10.77
CA PRO A 105 -10.14 -27.34 9.44
C PRO A 105 -11.40 -26.49 9.55
N ILE A 106 -11.48 -25.41 8.76
CA ILE A 106 -12.56 -24.43 8.80
C ILE A 106 -13.87 -25.10 8.33
N ARG A 107 -14.69 -25.54 9.29
CA ARG A 107 -16.00 -26.16 9.09
C ARG A 107 -17.04 -25.52 10.01
N GLU A 108 -17.77 -24.54 9.48
CA GLU A 108 -19.08 -24.00 9.92
C GLU A 108 -19.35 -23.68 11.42
N HIS A 109 -18.37 -23.82 12.31
CA HIS A 109 -18.51 -23.58 13.74
C HIS A 109 -17.50 -22.53 14.18
N LEU A 110 -18.00 -21.56 14.96
CA LEU A 110 -17.31 -20.33 15.35
C LEU A 110 -15.89 -20.59 15.86
N VAL A 111 -14.89 -20.02 15.19
CA VAL A 111 -13.49 -20.14 15.60
C VAL A 111 -13.21 -19.12 16.70
N THR A 112 -13.58 -19.45 17.93
CA THR A 112 -13.17 -18.68 19.12
C THR A 112 -11.71 -19.00 19.49
N ALA A 113 -10.80 -18.83 18.54
CA ALA A 113 -9.37 -18.88 18.78
C ALA A 113 -8.93 -17.54 19.39
N THR A 114 -8.41 -17.58 20.62
CA THR A 114 -7.72 -16.43 21.21
C THR A 114 -6.32 -16.32 20.62
N THR A 115 -5.98 -15.17 20.03
CA THR A 115 -4.63 -14.94 19.48
C THR A 115 -3.78 -14.08 20.42
N HIS A 116 -2.46 -14.09 20.20
CA HIS A 116 -1.48 -13.45 21.08
C HIS A 116 -0.64 -12.41 20.30
N HIS A 117 -0.01 -11.49 21.03
CA HIS A 117 1.14 -10.75 20.52
C HIS A 117 2.35 -11.69 20.40
N LEU A 118 3.35 -11.35 19.59
CA LEU A 118 4.62 -12.07 19.54
C LEU A 118 5.75 -11.10 19.86
N ILE A 119 6.43 -11.29 20.99
CA ILE A 119 7.53 -10.43 21.46
C ILE A 119 8.73 -11.33 21.74
N ALA A 120 9.90 -10.98 21.21
CA ALA A 120 11.08 -11.85 21.18
C ALA A 120 10.86 -13.23 20.48
N GLY A 121 9.71 -13.43 19.82
CA GLY A 121 9.30 -14.71 19.26
C GLY A 121 8.53 -15.62 20.23
N ASP A 122 8.22 -15.14 21.44
CA ASP A 122 7.34 -15.81 22.40
C ASP A 122 5.93 -15.20 22.40
N PRO A 123 4.87 -15.99 22.66
CA PRO A 123 3.49 -15.51 22.70
C PRO A 123 3.20 -14.74 23.99
N LEU A 124 2.78 -13.47 23.86
CA LEU A 124 2.28 -12.66 24.96
C LEU A 124 0.77 -12.44 24.80
N SER A 125 -0.02 -12.98 25.73
CA SER A 125 -1.45 -12.69 25.83
C SER A 125 -1.68 -11.22 26.16
N GLY A 126 -2.62 -10.58 25.46
CA GLY A 126 -3.17 -9.30 25.89
C GLY A 126 -3.97 -9.43 27.18
N SER A 127 -4.09 -8.34 27.94
CA SER A 127 -5.00 -8.24 29.10
C SER A 127 -6.48 -8.24 28.71
N THR A 128 -6.75 -7.95 27.44
CA THR A 128 -8.05 -7.75 26.81
C THR A 128 -7.99 -8.29 25.38
N THR A 129 -9.16 -8.52 24.77
CA THR A 129 -9.28 -8.94 23.37
C THR A 129 -10.32 -8.08 22.66
N TYR A 130 -10.25 -8.04 21.33
CA TYR A 130 -11.30 -7.52 20.45
C TYR A 130 -11.68 -8.60 19.43
N ASP A 131 -12.93 -8.55 18.96
CA ASP A 131 -13.45 -9.52 18.01
C ASP A 131 -13.08 -9.14 16.56
N VAL A 132 -12.75 -10.16 15.76
CA VAL A 132 -12.61 -10.09 14.30
C VAL A 132 -13.84 -10.74 13.68
N THR A 133 -14.46 -10.11 12.69
CA THR A 133 -15.77 -10.48 12.14
C THR A 133 -15.70 -10.72 10.64
N ASP A 134 -16.22 -11.87 10.17
CA ASP A 134 -16.36 -12.14 8.73
C ASP A 134 -17.38 -11.15 8.13
N PRO A 135 -16.97 -10.29 7.18
CA PRO A 135 -17.80 -9.17 6.70
C PRO A 135 -18.94 -9.60 5.76
N TYR A 136 -19.01 -10.88 5.38
CA TYR A 136 -20.12 -11.45 4.64
C TYR A 136 -21.19 -12.05 5.56
N THR A 137 -20.78 -12.73 6.63
CA THR A 137 -21.69 -13.43 7.54
C THR A 137 -22.04 -12.67 8.82
N GLU A 138 -21.33 -11.57 9.10
CA GLU A 138 -21.43 -10.74 10.32
C GLU A 138 -21.12 -11.52 11.62
N ARG A 139 -20.43 -12.66 11.51
CA ARG A 139 -20.07 -13.53 12.64
C ARG A 139 -18.62 -13.34 13.06
N VAL A 140 -18.38 -13.39 14.37
CA VAL A 140 -17.02 -13.39 14.94
C VAL A 140 -16.27 -14.67 14.53
N ILE A 141 -15.05 -14.50 14.02
CA ILE A 141 -14.16 -15.57 13.53
C ILE A 141 -12.83 -15.69 14.29
N ALA A 142 -12.53 -14.75 15.19
CA ALA A 142 -11.42 -14.83 16.14
C ALA A 142 -11.59 -13.79 17.26
N ALA A 143 -10.96 -14.04 18.41
CA ALA A 143 -10.77 -13.05 19.48
C ALA A 143 -9.28 -12.71 19.57
N VAL A 144 -8.91 -11.46 19.25
CA VAL A 144 -7.51 -11.06 19.06
C VAL A 144 -7.02 -10.21 20.23
N ALA A 145 -5.81 -10.49 20.73
CA ALA A 145 -5.21 -9.71 21.82
C ALA A 145 -5.22 -8.20 21.52
N ASP A 146 -5.80 -7.41 22.41
CA ASP A 146 -5.87 -5.96 22.29
C ASP A 146 -4.67 -5.30 22.98
N GLY A 147 -3.68 -4.91 22.18
CA GLY A 147 -2.46 -4.29 22.66
C GLY A 147 -2.65 -2.80 22.92
N GLY A 148 -2.05 -2.32 24.01
CA GLY A 148 -1.88 -0.89 24.28
C GLY A 148 -0.47 -0.40 23.90
N ARG A 149 -0.13 0.81 24.38
CA ARG A 149 1.23 1.36 24.29
C ARG A 149 2.28 0.40 24.87
N SER A 150 2.02 -0.21 26.03
CA SER A 150 2.95 -1.13 26.69
C SER A 150 3.39 -2.33 25.84
N ALA A 151 2.48 -2.90 25.03
CA ALA A 151 2.81 -3.99 24.12
C ALA A 151 3.69 -3.50 22.94
N ALA A 152 3.42 -2.31 22.41
CA ALA A 152 4.23 -1.68 21.37
C ALA A 152 5.62 -1.30 21.86
N ASP A 153 5.74 -0.70 23.05
CA ASP A 153 7.02 -0.34 23.66
C ASP A 153 7.85 -1.60 23.96
N ALA A 154 7.25 -2.67 24.50
CA ALA A 154 7.92 -3.94 24.74
C ALA A 154 8.40 -4.63 23.44
N ALA A 155 7.60 -4.59 22.38
CA ALA A 155 7.99 -5.12 21.07
C ALA A 155 9.10 -4.29 20.40
N ALA A 156 9.08 -2.96 20.57
CA ALA A 156 10.14 -2.08 20.09
C ALA A 156 11.46 -2.28 20.85
N ALA A 157 11.40 -2.50 22.17
CA ALA A 157 12.57 -2.86 22.98
C ALA A 157 13.17 -4.22 22.57
N ALA A 158 12.33 -5.26 22.37
CA ALA A 158 12.79 -6.55 21.88
C ALA A 158 13.43 -6.47 20.47
N ALA A 159 12.87 -5.62 19.59
CA ALA A 159 13.45 -5.35 18.28
C ALA A 159 14.78 -4.57 18.36
N ALA A 160 14.96 -3.70 19.35
CA ALA A 160 16.18 -2.94 19.57
C ALA A 160 17.32 -3.82 20.12
N GLU A 161 17.04 -4.69 21.08
CA GLU A 161 18.00 -5.68 21.60
C GLU A 161 18.50 -6.62 20.48
N ALA A 162 17.58 -7.09 19.63
CA ALA A 162 17.91 -7.96 18.50
C ALA A 162 18.64 -7.24 17.34
N ARG A 163 18.64 -5.90 17.31
CA ARG A 163 19.02 -5.07 16.15
C ARG A 163 20.41 -5.39 15.63
N ASP A 164 21.40 -5.29 16.50
CA ASP A 164 22.80 -5.28 16.06
C ASP A 164 23.28 -6.69 15.69
N ALA A 165 22.77 -7.72 16.38
CA ALA A 165 22.98 -9.13 16.04
C ALA A 165 22.30 -9.52 14.70
N TRP A 166 21.12 -8.99 14.41
CA TRP A 166 20.43 -9.24 13.14
C TRP A 166 21.06 -8.45 11.97
N ALA A 167 21.52 -7.22 12.20
CA ALA A 167 22.29 -6.46 11.21
C ALA A 167 23.61 -7.18 10.84
N ALA A 168 24.27 -7.78 11.82
CA ALA A 168 25.47 -8.61 11.65
C ALA A 168 25.19 -10.01 11.07
N THR A 169 23.96 -10.51 11.13
CA THR A 169 23.58 -11.81 10.56
C THR A 169 23.79 -11.80 9.04
N PRO A 170 24.56 -12.75 8.46
CA PRO A 170 24.89 -12.73 7.03
C PRO A 170 23.66 -12.68 6.13
N VAL A 171 23.74 -11.90 5.04
CA VAL A 171 22.62 -11.68 4.10
C VAL A 171 22.02 -12.99 3.61
N GLU A 172 22.85 -14.03 3.40
CA GLU A 172 22.37 -15.35 2.99
C GLU A 172 21.47 -16.03 4.03
N THR A 173 21.77 -15.88 5.32
CA THR A 173 20.90 -16.36 6.40
C THR A 173 19.61 -15.54 6.45
N ARG A 174 19.69 -14.21 6.28
CA ARG A 174 18.49 -13.34 6.21
C ARG A 174 17.58 -13.71 5.03
N ARG A 175 18.17 -14.04 3.88
CA ARG A 175 17.47 -14.57 2.69
C ARG A 175 16.82 -15.92 2.96
N ARG A 176 17.49 -16.85 3.65
CA ARG A 176 16.90 -18.16 4.02
C ARG A 176 15.74 -18.02 5.00
N VAL A 177 15.82 -17.14 6.01
CA VAL A 177 14.68 -16.83 6.91
C VAL A 177 13.46 -16.39 6.11
N ILE A 178 13.62 -15.44 5.17
CA ILE A 178 12.53 -14.95 4.31
C ILE A 178 11.99 -16.06 3.39
N GLY A 179 12.87 -16.93 2.86
CA GLY A 179 12.50 -18.05 2.00
C GLY A 179 11.72 -19.13 2.75
N HIS A 180 12.24 -19.60 3.89
CA HIS A 180 11.66 -20.64 4.72
C HIS A 180 10.30 -20.20 5.31
N ALA A 181 10.15 -18.94 5.72
CA ALA A 181 8.83 -18.41 6.09
C ALA A 181 7.83 -18.45 4.91
N GLY A 182 8.31 -18.22 3.67
CA GLY A 182 7.50 -18.41 2.47
C GLY A 182 7.15 -19.88 2.17
N GLU A 183 8.02 -20.82 2.50
CA GLU A 183 7.76 -22.26 2.38
C GLU A 183 6.74 -22.74 3.42
N LEU A 184 6.86 -22.32 4.68
CA LEU A 184 5.91 -22.64 5.77
C LEU A 184 4.49 -22.11 5.50
N LEU A 185 4.36 -20.99 4.79
CA LEU A 185 3.07 -20.44 4.36
C LEU A 185 2.56 -21.10 3.06
N GLU A 186 3.44 -21.52 2.14
CA GLU A 186 3.06 -22.26 0.92
C GLU A 186 2.54 -23.67 1.28
N ASP A 187 3.14 -24.35 2.27
CA ASP A 187 2.64 -25.61 2.87
C ASP A 187 1.23 -25.49 3.49
N ARG A 188 0.75 -24.24 3.73
CA ARG A 188 -0.59 -23.90 4.27
C ARG A 188 -1.46 -23.10 3.28
N ARG A 189 -1.12 -23.08 1.99
CA ARG A 189 -1.77 -22.23 0.96
C ARG A 189 -3.30 -22.19 1.05
N ASP A 190 -3.95 -23.36 1.06
CA ASP A 190 -5.41 -23.44 0.96
C ASP A 190 -6.10 -22.96 2.25
N GLU A 191 -5.51 -23.27 3.41
CA GLU A 191 -5.91 -22.75 4.72
C GLU A 191 -5.83 -21.22 4.76
N LEU A 192 -4.73 -20.64 4.23
CA LEU A 192 -4.55 -19.19 4.13
C LEU A 192 -5.52 -18.54 3.14
N VAL A 193 -5.98 -19.25 2.11
CA VAL A 193 -6.99 -18.75 1.16
C VAL A 193 -8.37 -18.73 1.81
N ASP A 194 -8.76 -19.79 2.51
CA ASP A 194 -10.05 -19.84 3.21
C ASP A 194 -10.09 -18.84 4.38
N LEU A 195 -8.95 -18.67 5.08
CA LEU A 195 -8.76 -17.60 6.06
C LEU A 195 -8.87 -16.22 5.42
N ALA A 196 -8.19 -15.97 4.29
CA ALA A 196 -8.26 -14.69 3.56
C ALA A 196 -9.68 -14.29 3.17
N ILE A 197 -10.51 -15.27 2.76
CA ILE A 197 -11.92 -15.05 2.42
C ILE A 197 -12.72 -14.64 3.67
N ALA A 198 -12.51 -15.29 4.82
CA ALA A 198 -13.21 -14.96 6.06
C ALA A 198 -12.72 -13.65 6.69
N ASP A 199 -11.41 -13.44 6.77
CA ASP A 199 -10.72 -12.31 7.41
C ASP A 199 -10.93 -10.98 6.65
N THR A 200 -11.18 -11.03 5.33
CA THR A 200 -11.33 -9.81 4.50
C THR A 200 -12.61 -9.71 3.66
N GLY A 201 -13.37 -10.80 3.49
CA GLY A 201 -14.48 -10.86 2.53
C GLY A 201 -14.05 -10.86 1.05
N ALA A 202 -12.75 -11.00 0.74
CA ALA A 202 -12.27 -11.05 -0.63
C ALA A 202 -12.75 -12.33 -1.34
N ARG A 203 -13.17 -12.21 -2.62
CA ARG A 203 -13.53 -13.39 -3.45
C ARG A 203 -12.39 -14.39 -3.52
N ARG A 204 -12.69 -15.69 -3.57
CA ARG A 204 -11.69 -16.77 -3.65
C ARG A 204 -10.57 -16.51 -4.66
N ALA A 205 -10.88 -16.13 -5.90
CA ALA A 205 -9.88 -15.83 -6.92
C ALA A 205 -8.95 -14.62 -6.58
N VAL A 206 -9.43 -13.65 -5.79
CA VAL A 206 -8.63 -12.51 -5.30
C VAL A 206 -7.75 -12.93 -4.11
N ALA A 207 -8.29 -13.76 -3.21
CA ALA A 207 -7.52 -14.36 -2.12
C ALA A 207 -6.36 -15.21 -2.66
N GLU A 208 -6.66 -16.17 -3.55
CA GLU A 208 -5.71 -17.09 -4.19
C GLU A 208 -4.60 -16.37 -4.95
N ALA A 209 -4.97 -15.48 -5.89
CA ALA A 209 -4.00 -14.85 -6.77
C ALA A 209 -3.26 -13.66 -6.11
N THR A 210 -3.97 -12.86 -5.30
CA THR A 210 -3.46 -11.55 -4.85
C THR A 210 -3.08 -11.53 -3.38
N GLN A 211 -3.98 -11.87 -2.44
CA GLN A 211 -3.65 -11.79 -1.02
C GLN A 211 -2.61 -12.85 -0.61
N VAL A 212 -2.80 -14.10 -1.05
CA VAL A 212 -1.90 -15.22 -0.74
C VAL A 212 -0.84 -15.41 -1.82
N GLY A 213 -1.25 -15.64 -3.09
CA GLY A 213 -0.34 -15.99 -4.19
C GLY A 213 0.78 -14.96 -4.44
N ALA A 214 0.44 -13.68 -4.59
CA ALA A 214 1.42 -12.63 -4.82
C ALA A 214 2.29 -12.32 -3.58
N ALA A 215 1.83 -12.65 -2.37
CA ALA A 215 2.62 -12.51 -1.15
C ALA A 215 3.70 -13.60 -1.04
N LEU A 216 3.32 -14.86 -1.28
CA LEU A 216 4.25 -16.00 -1.37
C LEU A 216 5.28 -15.80 -2.49
N ALA A 217 4.84 -15.28 -3.65
CA ALA A 217 5.73 -14.90 -4.73
C ALA A 217 6.71 -13.76 -4.35
N ARG A 218 6.29 -12.82 -3.48
CA ARG A 218 7.16 -11.74 -3.00
C ARG A 218 8.17 -12.20 -1.94
N LEU A 219 7.81 -13.12 -1.05
CA LEU A 219 8.76 -13.77 -0.14
C LEU A 219 9.84 -14.52 -0.93
N ARG A 220 9.43 -15.34 -1.92
CA ARG A 220 10.36 -16.01 -2.86
C ARG A 220 11.23 -15.03 -3.65
N HIS A 221 10.68 -13.88 -4.08
CA HIS A 221 11.49 -12.88 -4.76
C HIS A 221 12.62 -12.38 -3.85
N TRP A 222 12.30 -11.92 -2.64
CA TRP A 222 13.30 -11.39 -1.71
C TRP A 222 14.34 -12.42 -1.25
N SER A 223 13.97 -13.70 -1.10
CA SER A 223 14.96 -14.76 -0.81
C SER A 223 15.91 -15.05 -1.98
N THR A 224 15.53 -14.75 -3.23
CA THR A 224 16.40 -14.91 -4.41
C THR A 224 17.31 -13.71 -4.73
N LEU A 225 17.12 -12.55 -4.11
CA LEU A 225 17.87 -11.33 -4.45
C LEU A 225 19.33 -11.38 -4.00
N SER A 226 20.22 -10.80 -4.82
CA SER A 226 21.66 -10.74 -4.55
C SER A 226 22.00 -9.78 -3.42
N ALA A 227 22.88 -10.21 -2.51
CA ALA A 227 23.46 -9.35 -1.46
C ALA A 227 24.15 -8.09 -2.02
N GLY A 228 24.58 -8.10 -3.28
CA GLY A 228 25.14 -6.93 -3.97
C GLY A 228 24.20 -5.73 -4.06
N LEU A 229 22.88 -5.90 -3.86
CA LEU A 229 21.93 -4.77 -3.75
C LEU A 229 22.16 -3.89 -2.51
N LEU A 230 22.92 -4.37 -1.52
CA LEU A 230 23.32 -3.60 -0.34
C LEU A 230 24.64 -2.82 -0.55
N THR A 231 25.25 -2.94 -1.73
CA THR A 231 26.38 -2.11 -2.17
C THR A 231 25.90 -1.18 -3.29
N VAL A 232 26.24 0.09 -3.21
CA VAL A 232 25.97 1.06 -4.28
C VAL A 232 27.28 1.32 -5.04
N PRO A 233 27.29 1.28 -6.39
CA PRO A 233 28.47 1.63 -7.17
C PRO A 233 28.97 3.04 -6.82
N ALA A 234 30.28 3.17 -6.65
CA ALA A 234 30.98 4.42 -6.40
C ALA A 234 32.09 4.59 -7.44
N GLU A 235 32.49 5.84 -7.72
CA GLU A 235 33.64 6.11 -8.60
C GLU A 235 34.94 5.57 -7.98
N PRO A 236 35.84 4.92 -8.74
CA PRO A 236 36.86 4.05 -8.13
C PRO A 236 37.89 4.78 -7.25
N VAL A 237 38.41 5.91 -7.74
CA VAL A 237 39.42 6.73 -7.06
C VAL A 237 39.25 8.19 -7.45
N ALA A 238 39.28 9.09 -6.48
CA ALA A 238 39.40 10.53 -6.70
C ALA A 238 40.44 11.14 -5.74
N ALA A 239 41.35 11.96 -6.26
CA ALA A 239 42.38 12.66 -5.48
C ALA A 239 43.22 11.78 -4.51
N GLY A 240 43.49 10.52 -4.87
CA GLY A 240 44.24 9.57 -4.03
C GLY A 240 43.42 8.92 -2.91
N LEU A 241 42.09 9.01 -2.98
CA LEU A 241 41.15 8.37 -2.07
C LEU A 241 40.25 7.40 -2.83
N ALA A 242 40.09 6.19 -2.30
CA ALA A 242 39.10 5.21 -2.74
C ALA A 242 37.86 5.26 -1.84
N GLY A 243 36.69 5.00 -2.41
CA GLY A 243 35.41 5.06 -1.73
C GLY A 243 34.56 3.80 -1.93
N THR A 244 33.88 3.36 -0.87
CA THR A 244 32.79 2.40 -0.97
C THR A 244 31.50 3.03 -0.45
N VAL A 245 30.36 2.71 -1.06
CA VAL A 245 29.03 3.12 -0.57
C VAL A 245 28.21 1.87 -0.30
N THR A 246 27.68 1.80 0.92
CA THR A 246 26.90 0.64 1.41
C THR A 246 25.56 1.10 1.95
N ARG A 247 24.58 0.21 1.89
CA ARG A 247 23.25 0.37 2.49
C ARG A 247 23.27 -0.21 3.90
N ALA A 248 23.42 0.64 4.91
CA ALA A 248 23.28 0.25 6.31
C ALA A 248 21.79 0.20 6.69
N PRO A 249 21.34 -0.75 7.54
CA PRO A 249 19.98 -0.73 8.07
C PRO A 249 19.73 0.53 8.92
N VAL A 250 18.47 0.97 8.96
CA VAL A 250 17.96 2.05 9.83
C VAL A 250 17.70 1.60 11.28
N GLY A 251 17.71 0.29 11.54
CA GLY A 251 17.56 -0.29 12.88
C GLY A 251 16.22 -0.99 13.05
N VAL A 252 15.38 -0.50 13.97
CA VAL A 252 14.02 -1.01 14.19
C VAL A 252 13.04 -0.32 13.24
N VAL A 253 12.17 -1.10 12.59
CA VAL A 253 11.15 -0.61 11.66
C VAL A 253 9.73 -0.95 12.15
N GLY A 254 8.90 0.07 12.33
CA GLY A 254 7.46 -0.09 12.56
C GLY A 254 6.73 -0.37 11.24
N CYS A 255 6.29 -1.61 11.04
CA CYS A 255 5.56 -2.06 9.85
C CYS A 255 4.06 -2.07 10.12
N ILE A 256 3.33 -1.05 9.61
CA ILE A 256 1.89 -0.90 9.80
C ILE A 256 1.16 -1.11 8.47
N SER A 257 0.22 -2.05 8.41
CA SER A 257 -0.49 -2.46 7.18
C SER A 257 -1.97 -2.00 7.14
N PRO A 258 -2.60 -1.97 5.94
CA PRO A 258 -4.02 -1.72 5.77
C PRO A 258 -4.82 -3.05 5.77
N TYR A 259 -6.14 -2.97 5.63
CA TYR A 259 -7.04 -4.12 5.71
C TYR A 259 -7.44 -4.81 4.38
N ASN A 260 -6.93 -4.33 3.24
CA ASN A 260 -7.43 -4.77 1.93
C ASN A 260 -6.61 -5.89 1.28
N PHE A 261 -5.34 -6.00 1.64
CA PHE A 261 -4.44 -7.07 1.21
C PHE A 261 -3.42 -7.38 2.33
N PRO A 262 -3.86 -7.80 3.53
CA PRO A 262 -3.07 -7.80 4.77
C PRO A 262 -1.71 -8.47 4.61
N LEU A 263 -1.71 -9.74 4.16
CA LEU A 263 -0.50 -10.53 3.96
C LEU A 263 0.42 -9.89 2.91
N LEU A 264 -0.11 -9.53 1.74
CA LEU A 264 0.64 -8.94 0.64
C LEU A 264 1.28 -7.59 1.00
N ALA A 265 0.54 -6.76 1.74
CA ALA A 265 0.95 -5.45 2.19
C ALA A 265 2.00 -5.55 3.31
N MET A 266 1.83 -6.48 4.26
CA MET A 266 2.83 -6.69 5.32
C MET A 266 4.12 -7.32 4.76
N VAL A 267 4.03 -8.31 3.86
CA VAL A 267 5.19 -8.88 3.15
C VAL A 267 5.95 -7.81 2.35
N ALA A 268 5.25 -6.83 1.75
CA ALA A 268 5.89 -5.70 1.06
C ALA A 268 6.70 -4.78 1.99
N LYS A 269 6.54 -4.90 3.31
CA LYS A 269 7.25 -4.14 4.34
C LYS A 269 8.36 -4.95 4.99
N VAL A 270 8.02 -6.12 5.53
CA VAL A 270 8.96 -6.91 6.33
C VAL A 270 10.06 -7.55 5.49
N ALA A 271 9.75 -8.04 4.27
CA ALA A 271 10.75 -8.71 3.43
C ALA A 271 11.94 -7.79 3.03
N PRO A 272 11.73 -6.57 2.49
CA PRO A 272 12.84 -5.63 2.24
C PRO A 272 13.55 -5.17 3.52
N ALA A 273 12.81 -4.92 4.61
CA ALA A 273 13.40 -4.47 5.87
C ALA A 273 14.35 -5.55 6.46
N LEU A 274 13.89 -6.80 6.54
CA LEU A 274 14.65 -7.96 7.01
C LEU A 274 15.84 -8.26 6.09
N PHE A 275 15.67 -8.19 4.77
CA PHE A 275 16.78 -8.37 3.81
C PHE A 275 17.90 -7.35 4.06
N ALA A 276 17.53 -6.07 4.26
CA ALA A 276 18.46 -4.99 4.60
C ALA A 276 19.14 -5.13 5.98
N GLY A 277 18.66 -6.03 6.85
CA GLY A 277 19.21 -6.24 8.20
C GLY A 277 18.54 -5.40 9.28
N ASN A 278 17.33 -4.90 9.03
CA ASN A 278 16.50 -4.24 10.03
C ASN A 278 15.67 -5.27 10.80
N THR A 279 15.43 -5.00 12.07
CA THR A 279 14.43 -5.72 12.88
C THR A 279 13.07 -5.04 12.75
N VAL A 280 11.98 -5.79 12.89
CA VAL A 280 10.63 -5.29 12.60
C VAL A 280 9.66 -5.48 13.76
N VAL A 281 8.76 -4.51 13.92
CA VAL A 281 7.52 -4.65 14.71
C VAL A 281 6.33 -4.49 13.78
N MET A 282 5.54 -5.56 13.64
CA MET A 282 4.37 -5.64 12.79
C MET A 282 3.12 -5.20 13.57
N LYS A 283 2.34 -4.26 13.04
CA LYS A 283 0.95 -3.99 13.48
C LYS A 283 0.00 -4.13 12.29
N PRO A 284 -0.87 -5.15 12.23
CA PRO A 284 -1.93 -5.21 11.25
C PRO A 284 -3.00 -4.14 11.49
N ALA A 285 -3.87 -3.94 10.51
CA ALA A 285 -5.16 -3.32 10.77
C ALA A 285 -6.00 -4.25 11.69
N PRO A 286 -6.90 -3.70 12.52
CA PRO A 286 -7.70 -4.52 13.44
C PRO A 286 -8.85 -5.27 12.75
N GLN A 287 -9.17 -4.95 11.49
CA GLN A 287 -10.25 -5.63 10.78
C GLN A 287 -9.88 -7.07 10.36
N ASP A 288 -8.62 -7.29 9.97
CA ASP A 288 -8.14 -8.48 9.26
C ASP A 288 -6.73 -8.95 9.73
N PRO A 289 -6.49 -9.12 11.04
CA PRO A 289 -5.15 -9.37 11.56
C PRO A 289 -4.64 -10.80 11.35
N LEU A 290 -5.51 -11.76 11.01
CA LEU A 290 -5.22 -13.19 11.16
C LEU A 290 -4.17 -13.69 10.16
N LEU A 291 -4.23 -13.19 8.93
CA LEU A 291 -3.18 -13.43 7.94
C LEU A 291 -1.81 -12.83 8.31
N VAL A 292 -1.78 -11.72 9.05
CA VAL A 292 -0.54 -11.09 9.52
C VAL A 292 0.03 -11.82 10.74
N ILE A 293 -0.83 -12.37 11.60
CA ILE A 293 -0.45 -13.29 12.68
C ILE A 293 0.27 -14.51 12.08
N ALA A 294 -0.34 -15.18 11.09
CA ALA A 294 0.27 -16.34 10.42
C ALA A 294 1.64 -16.04 9.78
N LEU A 295 1.83 -14.84 9.22
CA LEU A 295 3.14 -14.39 8.71
C LEU A 295 4.18 -14.22 9.83
N ALA A 296 3.78 -13.64 10.97
CA ALA A 296 4.67 -13.42 12.11
C ALA A 296 5.07 -14.74 12.80
N GLU A 297 4.15 -15.72 12.85
CA GLU A 297 4.44 -17.10 13.27
C GLU A 297 5.48 -17.75 12.36
N ALA A 298 5.25 -17.76 11.04
CA ALA A 298 6.13 -18.38 10.07
C ALA A 298 7.53 -17.74 10.04
N LEU A 299 7.62 -16.42 10.19
CA LEU A 299 8.88 -15.69 10.32
C LEU A 299 9.63 -16.05 11.61
N ASN A 300 8.95 -16.15 12.75
CA ASN A 300 9.59 -16.53 14.01
C ASN A 300 9.99 -18.02 14.05
N GLU A 301 9.25 -18.91 13.39
CA GLU A 301 9.70 -20.27 13.17
C GLU A 301 10.97 -20.31 12.30
N ALA A 302 10.99 -19.58 11.18
CA ALA A 302 12.14 -19.50 10.29
C ALA A 302 13.38 -18.90 10.99
N LEU A 303 13.21 -17.88 11.84
CA LEU A 303 14.31 -17.33 12.66
C LEU A 303 14.93 -18.41 13.56
N ARG A 304 14.12 -19.16 14.32
CA ARG A 304 14.63 -20.25 15.19
C ARG A 304 15.30 -21.36 14.39
N ALA A 305 14.75 -21.74 13.23
CA ALA A 305 15.31 -22.78 12.38
C ALA A 305 16.66 -22.41 11.75
N GLU A 306 16.89 -21.12 11.48
CA GLU A 306 18.13 -20.59 10.90
C GLU A 306 19.15 -20.13 11.96
N GLY A 307 18.85 -20.30 13.26
CA GLY A 307 19.71 -19.85 14.35
C GLY A 307 19.85 -18.32 14.44
N ALA A 308 18.88 -17.58 13.92
CA ALA A 308 18.87 -16.12 13.92
C ALA A 308 18.32 -15.53 15.23
N PRO A 309 18.62 -14.25 15.55
CA PRO A 309 18.19 -13.63 16.80
C PRO A 309 16.68 -13.64 17.02
N ALA A 310 16.27 -14.10 18.20
CA ALA A 310 14.98 -13.82 18.80
C ALA A 310 14.72 -12.30 18.81
N GLY A 311 13.49 -11.87 18.57
CA GLY A 311 13.14 -10.45 18.51
C GLY A 311 13.47 -9.72 17.21
N ALA A 312 14.05 -10.39 16.21
CA ALA A 312 14.19 -9.77 14.88
C ALA A 312 12.85 -9.50 14.18
N VAL A 313 11.79 -10.24 14.56
CA VAL A 313 10.41 -10.07 14.10
C VAL A 313 9.45 -10.13 15.29
N ASN A 314 8.72 -9.03 15.55
CA ASN A 314 7.71 -8.93 16.60
C ASN A 314 6.35 -8.54 16.02
N LEU A 315 5.27 -8.84 16.73
CA LEU A 315 3.88 -8.56 16.34
C LEU A 315 3.10 -7.95 17.51
N VAL A 316 2.43 -6.81 17.26
CA VAL A 316 1.50 -6.19 18.21
C VAL A 316 0.17 -5.90 17.51
N THR A 317 -0.87 -6.57 17.98
CA THR A 317 -2.27 -6.38 17.56
C THR A 317 -2.96 -5.34 18.43
N GLY A 318 -4.08 -4.79 17.97
CA GLY A 318 -4.92 -3.92 18.81
C GLY A 318 -5.95 -3.13 18.00
N ALA A 319 -7.18 -3.03 18.53
CA ALA A 319 -8.32 -2.34 17.94
C ALA A 319 -8.06 -0.84 17.76
N GLY A 320 -7.38 -0.23 18.74
CA GLY A 320 -7.09 1.19 18.75
C GLY A 320 -5.87 1.61 17.91
N ALA A 321 -5.77 2.94 17.72
CA ALA A 321 -4.57 3.58 17.18
C ALA A 321 -3.36 3.51 18.14
N ALA A 322 -3.57 3.22 19.43
CA ALA A 322 -2.56 3.36 20.49
C ALA A 322 -1.24 2.59 20.25
N PRO A 323 -1.23 1.32 19.80
CA PRO A 323 0.02 0.65 19.42
C PRO A 323 0.73 1.30 18.23
N GLY A 324 -0.03 1.77 17.23
CA GLY A 324 0.53 2.42 16.05
C GLY A 324 1.17 3.75 16.40
N ALA A 325 0.49 4.58 17.20
CA ALA A 325 1.05 5.83 17.73
C ALA A 325 2.29 5.57 18.59
N ALA A 326 2.24 4.58 19.50
CA ALA A 326 3.38 4.24 20.34
C ALA A 326 4.63 3.87 19.53
N LEU A 327 4.50 3.05 18.48
CA LEU A 327 5.63 2.74 17.59
C LEU A 327 6.18 3.97 16.84
N VAL A 328 5.34 4.94 16.51
CA VAL A 328 5.74 6.19 15.85
C VAL A 328 6.48 7.13 16.82
N ASP A 329 6.07 7.15 18.09
CA ASP A 329 6.72 7.95 19.14
C ASP A 329 8.02 7.32 19.65
N HIS A 330 8.13 5.98 19.64
CA HIS A 330 9.16 5.25 20.38
C HIS A 330 10.59 5.58 19.93
N PRO A 331 11.55 5.87 20.84
CA PRO A 331 12.88 6.36 20.47
C PRO A 331 13.65 5.41 19.54
N GLU A 332 13.73 4.11 19.88
CA GLU A 332 14.51 3.11 19.12
C GLU A 332 14.01 2.84 17.69
N VAL A 333 12.79 3.27 17.33
CA VAL A 333 12.21 3.02 16.00
C VAL A 333 12.81 3.99 14.98
N GLY A 334 13.73 3.51 14.15
CA GLY A 334 14.42 4.32 13.13
C GLY A 334 13.56 4.65 11.90
N ALA A 335 12.53 3.84 11.61
CA ALA A 335 11.62 4.10 10.50
C ALA A 335 10.19 3.59 10.72
N ILE A 336 9.23 4.25 10.08
CA ILE A 336 7.84 3.81 9.97
C ILE A 336 7.50 3.52 8.51
N SER A 337 6.99 2.32 8.27
CA SER A 337 6.42 1.91 6.99
C SER A 337 4.91 1.74 7.17
N PHE A 338 4.16 2.78 6.84
CA PHE A 338 2.71 2.84 6.98
C PHE A 338 2.00 2.71 5.62
N THR A 339 0.86 2.04 5.62
CA THR A 339 -0.07 2.02 4.48
C THR A 339 -1.49 2.16 4.99
N GLY A 340 -2.25 3.11 4.45
CA GLY A 340 -3.59 3.43 4.95
C GLY A 340 -4.05 4.84 4.56
N SER A 341 -4.93 5.45 5.36
CA SER A 341 -5.53 6.74 5.00
C SER A 341 -4.52 7.90 5.05
N THR A 342 -4.69 8.87 4.14
CA THR A 342 -3.85 10.08 4.10
C THR A 342 -3.91 10.88 5.41
N LEU A 343 -5.05 10.88 6.12
CA LEU A 343 -5.19 11.55 7.41
C LEU A 343 -4.22 10.97 8.46
N VAL A 344 -4.18 9.65 8.60
CA VAL A 344 -3.28 8.96 9.53
C VAL A 344 -1.83 9.08 9.07
N GLY A 345 -1.56 8.94 7.76
CA GLY A 345 -0.22 9.16 7.19
C GLY A 345 0.33 10.56 7.46
N THR A 346 -0.52 11.59 7.40
CA THR A 346 -0.13 12.97 7.74
C THR A 346 0.19 13.13 9.22
N GLU A 347 -0.54 12.46 10.11
CA GLU A 347 -0.27 12.50 11.55
C GLU A 347 1.01 11.75 11.92
N ILE A 348 1.23 10.58 11.31
CA ILE A 348 2.50 9.83 11.42
C ILE A 348 3.68 10.72 10.98
N TYR A 349 3.53 11.50 9.91
CA TYR A 349 4.57 12.44 9.47
C TYR A 349 4.89 13.51 10.53
N ARG A 350 3.88 14.00 11.28
CA ARG A 350 4.09 14.96 12.37
C ARG A 350 4.81 14.32 13.56
N SER A 351 4.30 13.19 14.06
CA SER A 351 4.85 12.53 15.26
C SER A 351 6.23 11.90 15.04
N ALA A 352 6.56 11.50 13.80
CA ALA A 352 7.88 10.99 13.45
C ALA A 352 8.97 12.08 13.35
N ALA A 353 8.59 13.34 13.09
CA ALA A 353 9.54 14.41 12.78
C ALA A 353 10.53 14.74 13.92
N PRO A 354 10.16 14.78 15.22
CA PRO A 354 11.11 15.00 16.32
C PRO A 354 12.21 13.93 16.41
N GLY A 355 11.92 12.70 15.98
CA GLY A 355 12.88 11.60 15.92
C GLY A 355 13.62 11.47 14.59
N MET A 356 13.39 12.37 13.62
CA MET A 356 13.93 12.30 12.25
C MET A 356 13.75 10.92 11.56
N LYS A 357 12.71 10.18 11.93
CA LYS A 357 12.51 8.78 11.50
C LYS A 357 12.27 8.70 10.00
N ARG A 358 12.81 7.69 9.32
CA ARG A 358 12.48 7.47 7.89
C ARG A 358 11.01 7.08 7.73
N LEU A 359 10.40 7.54 6.65
CA LEU A 359 8.98 7.34 6.38
C LEU A 359 8.76 6.75 4.99
N LEU A 360 8.17 5.56 4.95
CA LEU A 360 7.47 5.04 3.78
C LEU A 360 5.98 5.16 4.05
N LEU A 361 5.33 6.10 3.38
CA LEU A 361 3.90 6.38 3.48
C LEU A 361 3.25 6.00 2.15
N GLU A 362 2.46 4.93 2.16
CA GLU A 362 1.70 4.43 1.02
C GLU A 362 0.22 4.76 1.28
N LEU A 363 -0.25 5.90 0.76
CA LEU A 363 -1.51 6.51 1.19
C LEU A 363 -2.63 6.35 0.15
N GLY A 364 -3.77 7.00 0.40
CA GLY A 364 -4.95 6.92 -0.46
C GLY A 364 -4.73 7.42 -1.89
N GLY A 365 -5.64 7.06 -2.78
CA GLY A 365 -5.63 7.47 -4.18
C GLY A 365 -7.00 7.88 -4.73
N LYS A 366 -6.97 8.66 -5.81
CA LYS A 366 -8.15 8.99 -6.62
C LYS A 366 -7.79 8.94 -8.11
N GLY A 367 -7.28 7.77 -8.52
CA GLY A 367 -6.70 7.54 -9.84
C GLY A 367 -7.66 7.87 -10.97
N ALA A 368 -7.15 8.60 -11.96
CA ALA A 368 -7.81 8.87 -13.23
C ALA A 368 -7.61 7.72 -14.22
N LEU A 369 -8.62 7.50 -15.06
CA LEU A 369 -8.57 6.71 -16.27
C LEU A 369 -9.00 7.63 -17.41
N VAL A 370 -8.01 8.20 -18.10
CA VAL A 370 -8.22 9.08 -19.25
C VAL A 370 -8.53 8.22 -20.48
N VAL A 371 -9.62 8.50 -21.16
CA VAL A 371 -10.09 7.80 -22.36
C VAL A 371 -10.13 8.78 -23.52
N ARG A 372 -9.34 8.53 -24.56
CA ARG A 372 -9.33 9.36 -25.77
C ARG A 372 -10.38 8.89 -26.79
N ALA A 373 -10.73 9.75 -27.75
CA ALA A 373 -11.65 9.41 -28.85
C ALA A 373 -11.25 8.13 -29.61
N ASP A 374 -9.95 7.85 -29.72
CA ASP A 374 -9.40 6.70 -30.44
C ASP A 374 -9.23 5.43 -29.58
N ALA A 375 -9.69 5.44 -28.32
CA ALA A 375 -9.50 4.34 -27.37
C ALA A 375 -10.21 3.02 -27.75
N ASP A 376 -9.79 1.95 -27.10
CA ASP A 376 -10.49 0.66 -27.12
C ASP A 376 -11.51 0.62 -25.96
N LEU A 377 -12.78 0.91 -26.25
CA LEU A 377 -13.82 1.05 -25.20
C LEU A 377 -14.07 -0.26 -24.45
N ASP A 378 -13.87 -1.43 -25.07
CA ASP A 378 -13.99 -2.72 -24.37
C ASP A 378 -12.84 -2.92 -23.38
N ALA A 379 -11.61 -2.54 -23.73
CA ALA A 379 -10.49 -2.50 -22.79
C ALA A 379 -10.67 -1.45 -21.67
N VAL A 380 -11.33 -0.32 -21.95
CA VAL A 380 -11.68 0.71 -20.96
C VAL A 380 -12.71 0.19 -19.97
N VAL A 381 -13.81 -0.41 -20.44
CA VAL A 381 -14.87 -0.99 -19.59
C VAL A 381 -14.27 -2.11 -18.72
N ALA A 382 -13.49 -3.02 -19.30
CA ALA A 382 -12.77 -4.05 -18.54
C ALA A 382 -11.77 -3.48 -17.52
N GLY A 383 -11.21 -2.29 -17.76
CA GLY A 383 -10.38 -1.54 -16.82
C GLY A 383 -11.19 -0.96 -15.66
N ALA A 384 -12.27 -0.24 -15.97
CA ALA A 384 -13.13 0.45 -15.01
C ALA A 384 -13.92 -0.51 -14.11
N THR A 385 -14.51 -1.58 -14.66
CA THR A 385 -15.29 -2.61 -13.93
C THR A 385 -14.50 -3.29 -12.80
N ARG A 386 -13.16 -3.18 -12.79
CA ARG A 386 -12.31 -3.64 -11.68
C ARG A 386 -12.57 -2.89 -10.37
N ALA A 387 -13.06 -1.65 -10.45
CA ALA A 387 -13.50 -0.87 -9.29
C ALA A 387 -14.69 -1.50 -8.56
N TRP A 388 -15.55 -2.25 -9.26
CA TRP A 388 -16.68 -2.97 -8.65
C TRP A 388 -16.32 -4.41 -8.31
N THR A 389 -15.46 -5.05 -9.10
CA THR A 389 -15.26 -6.50 -9.05
C THR A 389 -14.02 -6.98 -8.30
N VAL A 390 -12.96 -6.17 -8.20
CA VAL A 390 -11.75 -6.55 -7.45
C VAL A 390 -11.87 -6.02 -6.03
N HIS A 391 -12.29 -6.89 -5.11
CA HIS A 391 -12.45 -6.59 -3.68
C HIS A 391 -13.30 -5.33 -3.41
N SER A 392 -14.35 -5.16 -4.22
CA SER A 392 -15.32 -4.05 -4.14
C SER A 392 -14.68 -2.66 -4.07
N GLY A 393 -13.61 -2.43 -4.84
CA GLY A 393 -12.99 -1.11 -4.97
C GLY A 393 -12.16 -0.66 -3.77
N GLN A 394 -11.96 -1.53 -2.77
CA GLN A 394 -11.10 -1.33 -1.60
C GLN A 394 -9.61 -1.40 -2.00
N ILE A 395 -9.19 -0.60 -2.98
CA ILE A 395 -7.85 -0.58 -3.55
C ILE A 395 -7.47 0.88 -3.83
N CYS A 396 -6.36 1.34 -3.26
CA CYS A 396 -5.85 2.70 -3.47
C CYS A 396 -5.54 3.03 -4.95
N VAL A 397 -5.36 2.00 -5.80
CA VAL A 397 -5.10 2.14 -7.25
C VAL A 397 -6.34 1.97 -8.13
N THR A 398 -7.54 1.95 -7.54
CA THR A 398 -8.81 1.86 -8.29
C THR A 398 -8.94 3.04 -9.27
N PRO A 399 -9.28 2.79 -10.56
CA PRO A 399 -9.64 3.84 -11.50
C PRO A 399 -11.03 4.42 -11.15
N ALA A 400 -11.05 5.27 -10.11
CA ALA A 400 -12.28 5.80 -9.53
C ALA A 400 -12.87 6.98 -10.34
N ARG A 401 -12.09 7.57 -11.25
CA ARG A 401 -12.50 8.67 -12.13
C ARG A 401 -12.19 8.32 -13.58
N VAL A 402 -13.22 8.03 -14.36
CA VAL A 402 -13.13 7.95 -15.82
C VAL A 402 -13.28 9.36 -16.38
N ILE A 403 -12.29 9.81 -17.15
CA ILE A 403 -12.29 11.12 -17.80
C ILE A 403 -12.28 10.84 -19.31
N ALA A 404 -13.44 10.96 -19.94
CA ALA A 404 -13.63 10.50 -21.32
C ALA A 404 -13.72 11.66 -22.29
N ASP A 405 -13.07 11.52 -23.45
CA ASP A 405 -13.28 12.40 -24.59
C ASP A 405 -14.78 12.49 -24.91
N ALA A 406 -15.28 13.72 -25.07
CA ALA A 406 -16.70 14.00 -25.26
C ALA A 406 -17.32 13.25 -26.45
N SER A 407 -16.54 12.83 -27.45
CA SER A 407 -17.02 12.04 -28.59
C SER A 407 -17.35 10.57 -28.25
N VAL A 408 -16.84 10.03 -27.14
CA VAL A 408 -17.06 8.63 -26.70
C VAL A 408 -17.69 8.52 -25.31
N HIS A 409 -17.89 9.65 -24.62
CA HIS A 409 -18.44 9.71 -23.25
C HIS A 409 -19.78 8.95 -23.12
N ASP A 410 -20.77 9.28 -23.94
CA ASP A 410 -22.14 8.73 -23.78
C ASP A 410 -22.20 7.23 -24.11
N GLU A 411 -21.45 6.79 -25.13
CA GLU A 411 -21.33 5.36 -25.43
C GLU A 411 -20.66 4.59 -24.27
N LEU A 412 -19.61 5.17 -23.69
CA LEU A 412 -18.92 4.58 -22.54
C LEU A 412 -19.83 4.54 -21.30
N VAL A 413 -20.64 5.57 -21.04
CA VAL A 413 -21.64 5.57 -19.97
C VAL A 413 -22.67 4.43 -20.18
N VAL A 414 -23.18 4.26 -21.41
CA VAL A 414 -24.11 3.15 -21.72
C VAL A 414 -23.44 1.79 -21.50
N ARG A 415 -22.21 1.58 -22.01
CA ARG A 415 -21.46 0.32 -21.80
C ARG A 415 -21.18 0.05 -20.32
N LEU A 416 -20.82 1.08 -19.54
CA LEU A 416 -20.58 0.97 -18.10
C LEU A 416 -21.85 0.68 -17.30
N ARG A 417 -23.02 1.18 -17.72
CA ARG A 417 -24.31 0.80 -17.13
C ARG A 417 -24.63 -0.66 -17.39
N THR A 418 -24.51 -1.15 -18.63
CA THR A 418 -24.68 -2.58 -18.94
C THR A 418 -23.72 -3.47 -18.14
N ALA A 419 -22.48 -3.00 -17.90
CA ALA A 419 -21.51 -3.72 -17.06
C ALA A 419 -21.82 -3.63 -15.54
N LEU A 420 -22.55 -2.61 -15.09
CA LEU A 420 -23.03 -2.45 -13.72
C LEU A 420 -24.24 -3.36 -13.44
N ASP A 421 -25.19 -3.38 -14.38
CA ASP A 421 -26.44 -4.17 -14.32
C ASP A 421 -26.17 -5.69 -14.38
N GLY A 422 -25.00 -6.10 -14.89
CA GLY A 422 -24.55 -7.50 -14.94
C GLY A 422 -23.71 -7.98 -13.75
N LEU A 423 -23.64 -7.22 -12.65
CA LEU A 423 -22.89 -7.61 -11.45
C LEU A 423 -23.70 -8.52 -10.52
N VAL A 424 -23.02 -9.44 -9.85
CA VAL A 424 -23.58 -10.36 -8.85
C VAL A 424 -22.96 -10.04 -7.49
N HIS A 425 -23.79 -9.61 -6.54
CA HIS A 425 -23.45 -9.43 -5.13
C HIS A 425 -23.82 -10.69 -4.34
N GLY A 426 -22.85 -11.33 -3.68
CA GLY A 426 -23.08 -12.65 -3.07
C GLY A 426 -21.92 -13.14 -2.19
N ASP A 427 -21.95 -14.43 -1.84
CA ASP A 427 -20.89 -15.05 -1.03
C ASP A 427 -19.53 -14.94 -1.76
N PRO A 428 -18.48 -14.38 -1.13
CA PRO A 428 -17.11 -14.40 -1.65
C PRO A 428 -16.58 -15.79 -2.08
N ARG A 429 -17.21 -16.87 -1.60
CA ARG A 429 -16.88 -18.28 -1.88
C ARG A 429 -17.52 -18.80 -3.17
N ASP A 430 -18.61 -18.19 -3.65
CA ASP A 430 -19.30 -18.59 -4.88
C ASP A 430 -18.54 -18.08 -6.13
N PRO A 431 -18.19 -18.95 -7.10
CA PRO A 431 -17.57 -18.54 -8.36
C PRO A 431 -18.37 -17.54 -9.20
N ALA A 432 -19.70 -17.47 -9.04
CA ALA A 432 -20.57 -16.53 -9.75
C ALA A 432 -20.54 -15.12 -9.17
N THR A 433 -20.19 -14.94 -7.88
CA THR A 433 -20.09 -13.64 -7.24
C THR A 433 -19.04 -12.77 -7.94
N THR A 434 -19.42 -11.55 -8.34
CA THR A 434 -18.49 -10.55 -8.90
C THR A 434 -18.09 -9.50 -7.86
N THR A 435 -19.02 -9.14 -6.97
CA THR A 435 -18.87 -8.05 -6.00
C THR A 435 -19.21 -8.55 -4.59
N VAL A 436 -18.45 -8.07 -3.59
CA VAL A 436 -18.39 -8.61 -2.22
C VAL A 436 -18.67 -7.52 -1.18
N PRO A 437 -18.90 -7.86 0.11
CA PRO A 437 -18.99 -6.85 1.16
C PRO A 437 -17.72 -5.99 1.25
N LEU A 438 -17.88 -4.82 1.86
CA LEU A 438 -16.79 -4.00 2.37
C LEU A 438 -16.33 -4.55 3.72
N ILE A 439 -15.15 -4.16 4.20
CA ILE A 439 -14.55 -4.77 5.39
C ILE A 439 -15.38 -4.58 6.69
N SER A 440 -16.23 -3.55 6.76
CA SER A 440 -16.98 -3.20 7.97
C SER A 440 -18.18 -2.31 7.65
N GLU A 441 -19.17 -2.32 8.54
CA GLU A 441 -20.29 -1.36 8.58
C GLU A 441 -19.81 0.10 8.48
N VAL A 442 -18.78 0.48 9.25
CA VAL A 442 -18.22 1.85 9.22
C VAL A 442 -17.69 2.23 7.84
N GLN A 443 -17.13 1.27 7.09
CA GLN A 443 -16.68 1.51 5.71
C GLN A 443 -17.86 1.52 4.72
N ARG A 444 -18.89 0.68 4.92
CA ARG A 444 -20.16 0.72 4.15
C ARG A 444 -20.81 2.10 4.25
N ASP A 445 -20.99 2.60 5.46
CA ASP A 445 -21.71 3.84 5.73
C ASP A 445 -20.93 5.07 5.25
N ARG A 446 -19.59 5.03 5.31
CA ARG A 446 -18.73 6.05 4.70
C ARG A 446 -18.87 6.10 3.17
N VAL A 447 -19.00 4.95 2.51
CA VAL A 447 -19.21 4.90 1.05
C VAL A 447 -20.61 5.40 0.70
N ALA A 448 -21.64 5.01 1.46
CA ALA A 448 -23.02 5.49 1.28
C ALA A 448 -23.10 7.02 1.40
N ALA A 449 -22.54 7.60 2.47
CA ALA A 449 -22.53 9.05 2.69
C ALA A 449 -21.83 9.83 1.55
N LEU A 450 -20.80 9.26 0.92
CA LEU A 450 -20.12 9.88 -0.23
C LEU A 450 -20.99 9.81 -1.51
N VAL A 451 -21.75 8.73 -1.70
CA VAL A 451 -22.68 8.56 -2.83
C VAL A 451 -23.92 9.45 -2.66
N ASP A 452 -24.43 9.61 -1.44
CA ASP A 452 -25.51 10.57 -1.15
C ASP A 452 -25.05 12.03 -1.28
N GLY A 453 -23.78 12.31 -0.93
CA GLY A 453 -23.12 13.57 -1.27
C GLY A 453 -23.12 13.85 -2.79
N ALA A 454 -22.79 12.86 -3.61
CA ALA A 454 -22.84 12.98 -5.07
C ALA A 454 -24.25 13.32 -5.60
N ARG A 455 -25.30 12.69 -5.03
CA ARG A 455 -26.71 13.01 -5.35
C ARG A 455 -27.06 14.46 -4.97
N ALA A 456 -26.64 14.89 -3.78
CA ALA A 456 -26.89 16.25 -3.28
C ALA A 456 -26.13 17.34 -4.08
N GLU A 457 -24.98 17.00 -4.66
CA GLU A 457 -24.19 17.84 -5.56
C GLU A 457 -24.72 17.85 -7.02
N GLY A 458 -25.80 17.11 -7.30
CA GLY A 458 -26.49 17.10 -8.60
C GLY A 458 -26.08 15.97 -9.55
N GLY A 459 -25.20 15.06 -9.12
CA GLY A 459 -24.76 13.92 -9.92
C GLY A 459 -25.85 12.84 -10.07
N THR A 460 -26.00 12.29 -11.27
CA THR A 460 -26.84 11.11 -11.50
C THR A 460 -26.15 9.88 -10.95
N VAL A 461 -26.87 9.11 -10.13
CA VAL A 461 -26.32 7.91 -9.47
C VAL A 461 -27.09 6.66 -9.92
N HIS A 462 -26.39 5.77 -10.60
CA HIS A 462 -26.85 4.42 -10.94
C HIS A 462 -26.27 3.40 -9.96
N THR A 463 -27.08 2.46 -9.51
CA THR A 463 -26.71 1.41 -8.55
C THR A 463 -27.13 0.04 -9.07
N ALA A 464 -26.25 -0.96 -8.91
CA ALA A 464 -26.61 -2.36 -9.15
C ALA A 464 -27.77 -2.81 -8.24
N ALA A 465 -28.58 -3.75 -8.72
CA ALA A 465 -29.72 -4.33 -8.02
C ALA A 465 -29.29 -5.49 -7.08
N ASP A 466 -30.28 -6.15 -6.47
CA ASP A 466 -30.18 -7.47 -5.83
C ASP A 466 -29.05 -7.65 -4.79
N VAL A 467 -28.71 -6.57 -4.10
CA VAL A 467 -27.72 -6.56 -3.01
C VAL A 467 -28.26 -7.32 -1.78
N PRO A 468 -27.50 -8.27 -1.20
CA PRO A 468 -27.90 -8.98 0.02
C PRO A 468 -28.21 -8.05 1.20
N HIS A 469 -29.19 -8.45 2.02
CA HIS A 469 -29.58 -7.73 3.24
C HIS A 469 -28.65 -8.00 4.45
N HIS A 470 -27.70 -8.92 4.30
CA HIS A 470 -26.71 -9.30 5.31
C HIS A 470 -25.29 -9.17 4.75
N GLY A 471 -24.33 -8.95 5.63
CA GLY A 471 -22.95 -8.58 5.27
C GLY A 471 -22.84 -7.09 4.91
N TYR A 472 -21.62 -6.55 4.98
CA TYR A 472 -21.39 -5.10 4.84
C TYR A 472 -21.32 -4.64 3.37
N PHE A 473 -22.28 -5.06 2.55
CA PHE A 473 -22.37 -4.66 1.15
C PHE A 473 -22.74 -3.19 0.99
N HIS A 474 -22.16 -2.56 -0.02
CA HIS A 474 -22.68 -1.37 -0.67
C HIS A 474 -23.01 -1.74 -2.12
N PRO A 475 -24.12 -1.25 -2.72
CA PRO A 475 -24.38 -1.45 -4.14
C PRO A 475 -23.18 -0.98 -4.97
N ALA A 476 -22.83 -1.72 -6.02
CA ALA A 476 -21.91 -1.18 -7.01
C ALA A 476 -22.54 0.06 -7.62
N THR A 477 -21.75 1.11 -7.82
CA THR A 477 -22.26 2.45 -8.14
C THR A 477 -21.48 3.06 -9.31
N LEU A 478 -22.22 3.60 -10.27
CA LEU A 478 -21.74 4.47 -11.34
C LEU A 478 -22.35 5.86 -11.12
N VAL A 479 -21.50 6.89 -11.11
CA VAL A 479 -21.91 8.30 -10.99
C VAL A 479 -21.59 9.02 -12.29
N THR A 480 -22.58 9.71 -12.87
CA THR A 480 -22.42 10.58 -14.05
C THR A 480 -22.84 12.00 -13.70
N ASP A 481 -22.68 12.92 -14.65
CA ASP A 481 -23.12 14.32 -14.54
C ASP A 481 -22.47 15.10 -13.38
N VAL A 482 -21.31 14.62 -12.90
CA VAL A 482 -20.49 15.26 -11.87
C VAL A 482 -19.33 16.04 -12.47
N GLY A 483 -19.19 17.30 -12.05
CA GLY A 483 -18.04 18.13 -12.36
C GLY A 483 -16.77 17.72 -11.60
N PRO A 484 -15.58 18.17 -12.04
CA PRO A 484 -14.30 17.77 -11.46
C PRO A 484 -14.11 18.18 -9.98
N GLU A 485 -14.81 19.22 -9.53
CA GLU A 485 -14.76 19.73 -8.15
C GLU A 485 -15.71 19.01 -7.18
N ALA A 486 -16.56 18.08 -7.67
CA ALA A 486 -17.49 17.34 -6.82
C ALA A 486 -16.75 16.53 -5.73
N THR A 487 -17.33 16.40 -4.54
CA THR A 487 -16.70 15.67 -3.41
C THR A 487 -16.43 14.22 -3.82
N VAL A 488 -17.33 13.60 -4.57
CA VAL A 488 -17.14 12.24 -5.11
C VAL A 488 -16.04 12.16 -6.18
N MET A 489 -15.63 13.26 -6.79
CA MET A 489 -14.48 13.36 -7.69
C MET A 489 -13.18 13.71 -6.96
N GLN A 490 -13.23 14.20 -5.72
CA GLN A 490 -12.04 14.58 -4.96
C GLN A 490 -11.66 13.59 -3.85
N GLU A 491 -12.63 12.93 -3.22
CA GLU A 491 -12.42 12.05 -2.07
C GLU A 491 -12.29 10.57 -2.45
N GLU A 492 -11.38 9.87 -1.75
CA GLU A 492 -11.22 8.42 -1.87
C GLU A 492 -12.42 7.71 -1.22
N ALA A 493 -13.23 7.04 -2.05
CA ALA A 493 -14.35 6.22 -1.59
C ALA A 493 -13.86 4.94 -0.86
N PHE A 494 -12.85 4.27 -1.44
CA PHE A 494 -12.39 2.95 -1.01
C PHE A 494 -13.55 1.93 -0.94
N GLY A 495 -14.35 1.93 -2.00
CA GLY A 495 -15.57 1.13 -2.18
C GLY A 495 -15.98 1.09 -3.66
N PRO A 496 -17.08 0.42 -4.02
CA PRO A 496 -17.40 0.10 -5.41
C PRO A 496 -18.07 1.27 -6.13
N VAL A 497 -17.37 2.41 -6.24
CA VAL A 497 -17.87 3.66 -6.83
C VAL A 497 -16.95 4.10 -7.98
N VAL A 498 -17.51 4.26 -9.17
CA VAL A 498 -16.86 4.85 -10.36
C VAL A 498 -17.58 6.12 -10.73
N CYS A 499 -16.84 7.19 -11.01
CA CYS A 499 -17.37 8.42 -11.59
C CYS A 499 -16.96 8.54 -13.05
N VAL A 500 -17.84 9.06 -13.91
CA VAL A 500 -17.53 9.40 -15.31
C VAL A 500 -17.79 10.90 -15.52
N THR A 501 -16.87 11.57 -16.20
CA THR A 501 -17.00 12.98 -16.59
C THR A 501 -16.39 13.18 -17.99
N PRO A 502 -16.94 14.07 -18.83
CA PRO A 502 -16.40 14.34 -20.16
C PRO A 502 -15.18 15.29 -20.11
N ALA A 503 -14.39 15.30 -21.18
CA ALA A 503 -13.38 16.30 -21.48
C ALA A 503 -13.36 16.58 -23.00
N SER A 504 -13.12 17.84 -23.38
CA SER A 504 -13.07 18.30 -24.77
C SER A 504 -11.70 18.16 -25.44
N SER A 505 -10.66 17.84 -24.67
CA SER A 505 -9.27 17.74 -25.15
C SER A 505 -8.37 16.97 -24.17
N ASP A 506 -7.20 16.51 -24.65
CA ASP A 506 -6.12 15.98 -23.80
C ASP A 506 -5.70 16.99 -22.71
N ASP A 507 -5.74 18.29 -23.00
CA ASP A 507 -5.33 19.35 -22.08
C ASP A 507 -6.30 19.48 -20.90
N GLU A 508 -7.61 19.46 -21.18
CA GLU A 508 -8.66 19.45 -20.16
C GLU A 508 -8.65 18.12 -19.38
N ALA A 509 -8.48 16.98 -20.06
CA ALA A 509 -8.42 15.68 -19.40
C ALA A 509 -7.24 15.58 -18.42
N VAL A 510 -6.06 16.10 -18.80
CA VAL A 510 -4.89 16.21 -17.93
C VAL A 510 -5.14 17.19 -16.78
N ALA A 511 -5.83 18.31 -17.02
CA ALA A 511 -6.18 19.26 -15.95
C ALA A 511 -7.10 18.61 -14.89
N ILE A 512 -8.20 17.97 -15.32
CA ILE A 512 -9.14 17.24 -14.45
C ILE A 512 -8.42 16.10 -13.71
N ALA A 513 -7.58 15.33 -14.39
CA ALA A 513 -6.80 14.27 -13.74
C ALA A 513 -5.88 14.84 -12.65
N ASN A 514 -5.18 15.94 -12.93
CA ASN A 514 -4.21 16.54 -12.03
C ASN A 514 -4.82 17.35 -10.88
N ALA A 515 -6.07 17.81 -11.00
CA ALA A 515 -6.75 18.70 -10.04
C ALA A 515 -6.89 18.11 -8.62
N THR A 516 -6.80 16.79 -8.46
CA THR A 516 -6.88 16.17 -7.12
C THR A 516 -5.58 16.29 -6.33
N ARG A 517 -5.68 16.34 -4.99
CA ARG A 517 -4.54 16.26 -4.06
C ARG A 517 -3.77 14.93 -4.13
N TYR A 518 -4.38 13.90 -4.71
CA TYR A 518 -3.80 12.57 -4.84
C TYR A 518 -2.90 12.44 -6.08
N GLY A 519 -2.01 11.45 -6.07
CA GLY A 519 -1.00 11.22 -7.11
C GLY A 519 -0.39 9.82 -7.05
N LEU A 520 -1.21 8.77 -6.93
CA LEU A 520 -0.74 7.39 -6.79
C LEU A 520 -0.54 6.70 -8.14
N THR A 521 -1.64 6.43 -8.84
CA THR A 521 -1.69 5.74 -10.14
C THR A 521 -2.76 6.37 -11.02
N ASP A 522 -2.39 6.83 -12.22
CA ASP A 522 -3.33 7.19 -13.27
C ASP A 522 -3.18 6.27 -14.49
N GLN A 523 -4.12 6.34 -15.43
CA GLN A 523 -4.18 5.50 -16.63
C GLN A 523 -4.59 6.31 -17.86
N VAL A 524 -4.11 5.92 -19.04
CA VAL A 524 -4.47 6.50 -20.35
C VAL A 524 -4.81 5.38 -21.32
N TYR A 525 -5.96 5.47 -21.97
CA TYR A 525 -6.41 4.51 -22.99
C TYR A 525 -6.52 5.19 -24.36
N SER A 526 -5.93 4.56 -25.38
CA SER A 526 -5.65 5.13 -26.71
C SER A 526 -5.17 4.04 -27.68
N ARG A 527 -5.48 4.12 -28.97
CA ARG A 527 -4.80 3.33 -30.01
C ARG A 527 -3.53 4.02 -30.50
N ASP A 528 -3.49 5.35 -30.49
CA ASP A 528 -2.25 6.12 -30.65
C ASP A 528 -1.41 6.04 -29.36
N LEU A 529 -0.28 5.33 -29.43
CA LEU A 529 0.64 5.15 -28.31
C LEU A 529 1.54 6.37 -28.05
N ASP A 530 1.79 7.23 -29.04
CA ASP A 530 2.64 8.40 -28.88
C ASP A 530 1.85 9.59 -28.30
N ALA A 531 0.59 9.77 -28.71
CA ALA A 531 -0.33 10.65 -28.01
C ALA A 531 -0.58 10.18 -26.57
N ALA A 532 -0.75 8.87 -26.34
CA ALA A 532 -0.88 8.32 -24.99
C ALA A 532 0.35 8.56 -24.10
N ARG A 533 1.56 8.47 -24.67
CA ARG A 533 2.81 8.86 -23.99
C ARG A 533 2.84 10.35 -23.68
N GLY A 534 2.36 11.19 -24.60
CA GLY A 534 2.23 12.63 -24.42
C GLY A 534 1.32 13.01 -23.24
N VAL A 535 0.14 12.37 -23.14
CA VAL A 535 -0.76 12.50 -21.98
C VAL A 535 -0.09 11.96 -20.71
N ALA A 536 0.44 10.73 -20.76
CA ALA A 536 1.03 10.07 -19.60
C ALA A 536 2.20 10.85 -18.97
N ALA A 537 3.03 11.50 -19.79
CA ALA A 537 4.14 12.34 -19.32
C ALA A 537 3.69 13.62 -18.57
N ARG A 538 2.39 13.97 -18.62
CA ARG A 538 1.80 15.17 -18.01
C ARG A 538 0.95 14.86 -16.77
N LEU A 539 0.68 13.58 -16.49
CA LEU A 539 -0.11 13.15 -15.33
C LEU A 539 0.74 13.16 -14.06
N ALA A 540 0.26 13.85 -13.04
CA ALA A 540 0.97 14.11 -11.79
C ALA A 540 0.81 12.98 -10.75
N SER A 541 0.86 11.72 -11.22
CA SER A 541 0.87 10.50 -10.42
C SER A 541 2.21 9.79 -10.49
N ALA A 542 2.54 9.03 -9.45
CA ALA A 542 3.82 8.32 -9.35
C ALA A 542 3.94 7.09 -10.28
N GLN A 543 2.82 6.56 -10.76
CA GLN A 543 2.77 5.59 -11.85
C GLN A 543 1.69 5.99 -12.86
N VAL A 544 1.93 5.70 -14.14
CA VAL A 544 0.92 5.83 -15.20
C VAL A 544 0.88 4.54 -16.04
N GLY A 545 -0.30 3.98 -16.22
CA GLY A 545 -0.55 2.84 -17.11
C GLY A 545 -1.04 3.30 -18.48
N ILE A 546 -0.45 2.80 -19.57
CA ILE A 546 -0.96 3.01 -20.94
C ILE A 546 -1.67 1.73 -21.38
N ASN A 547 -2.95 1.83 -21.74
CA ASN A 547 -3.85 0.73 -22.09
C ASN A 547 -3.91 -0.39 -21.03
N THR A 548 -3.60 -0.10 -19.76
CA THR A 548 -3.63 -1.09 -18.69
C THR A 548 -3.71 -0.49 -17.29
N CYS A 549 -4.37 -1.21 -16.40
CA CYS A 549 -4.38 -1.05 -14.94
C CYS A 549 -3.43 -2.04 -14.22
N ALA A 550 -2.70 -2.89 -14.97
CA ALA A 550 -1.82 -3.89 -14.40
C ALA A 550 -0.54 -3.25 -13.80
N ARG A 551 -0.09 -3.76 -12.65
CA ARG A 551 1.14 -3.30 -11.99
C ARG A 551 2.24 -4.35 -12.09
N ARG A 552 3.49 -3.89 -12.29
CA ARG A 552 4.70 -4.70 -12.25
C ARG A 552 5.34 -4.64 -10.85
N ALA A 553 5.63 -5.80 -10.26
CA ALA A 553 6.12 -5.90 -8.88
C ALA A 553 7.62 -5.54 -8.73
N ASP A 554 8.35 -5.50 -9.84
CA ASP A 554 9.77 -5.12 -9.94
C ASP A 554 9.99 -3.61 -10.13
N LEU A 555 8.93 -2.86 -10.45
CA LEU A 555 8.96 -1.40 -10.60
C LEU A 555 8.63 -0.70 -9.26
N PRO A 556 9.04 0.57 -9.06
CA PRO A 556 8.76 1.31 -7.84
C PRO A 556 7.26 1.64 -7.72
N PHE A 557 6.68 1.37 -6.56
CA PHE A 557 5.31 1.69 -6.16
C PHE A 557 5.33 2.73 -5.01
N GLY A 558 4.21 3.42 -4.78
CA GLY A 558 4.09 4.51 -3.81
C GLY A 558 3.88 5.87 -4.46
N GLY A 559 3.12 6.74 -3.79
CA GLY A 559 2.53 7.94 -4.40
C GLY A 559 3.41 9.20 -4.43
N THR A 560 2.89 10.24 -5.08
CA THR A 560 3.34 11.64 -4.93
C THR A 560 2.18 12.49 -4.39
N LYS A 561 2.41 13.79 -4.16
CA LYS A 561 1.46 14.69 -3.48
C LYS A 561 0.97 14.08 -2.15
N ALA A 562 -0.34 14.08 -1.88
CA ALA A 562 -0.95 13.49 -0.68
C ALA A 562 -1.14 11.96 -0.73
N SER A 563 -0.67 11.28 -1.78
CA SER A 563 -0.71 9.81 -1.91
C SER A 563 0.53 9.09 -1.36
N GLY A 564 1.59 9.79 -0.96
CA GLY A 564 2.70 9.12 -0.27
C GLY A 564 4.07 9.78 -0.31
N ILE A 565 4.99 9.16 0.41
CA ILE A 565 6.42 9.51 0.53
C ILE A 565 7.22 8.20 0.57
N GLY A 566 8.40 8.18 -0.06
CA GLY A 566 9.20 6.96 -0.24
C GLY A 566 8.65 6.06 -1.36
N ARG A 567 9.30 4.93 -1.60
CA ARG A 567 8.82 3.92 -2.56
C ARG A 567 8.93 2.51 -1.98
N SER A 568 7.96 1.67 -2.35
CA SER A 568 8.03 0.21 -2.26
C SER A 568 8.25 -0.40 -3.66
N GLY A 569 8.22 -1.73 -3.79
CA GLY A 569 8.40 -2.42 -5.08
C GLY A 569 9.86 -2.55 -5.52
N GLY A 570 10.17 -3.67 -6.18
CA GLY A 570 11.53 -4.01 -6.63
C GLY A 570 12.62 -3.83 -5.57
N ALA A 571 13.83 -3.48 -6.02
CA ALA A 571 14.93 -3.09 -5.14
C ALA A 571 14.77 -1.67 -4.55
N TYR A 572 13.91 -0.82 -5.14
CA TYR A 572 13.65 0.57 -4.70
C TYR A 572 13.11 0.64 -3.27
N ALA A 573 12.42 -0.41 -2.81
CA ALA A 573 12.02 -0.56 -1.41
C ALA A 573 13.19 -0.35 -0.42
N LEU A 574 14.43 -0.68 -0.79
CA LEU A 574 15.61 -0.53 0.09
C LEU A 574 15.89 0.94 0.46
N ASP A 575 15.54 1.91 -0.39
CA ASP A 575 15.73 3.35 -0.09
C ASP A 575 14.90 3.80 1.12
N SER A 576 13.81 3.10 1.41
CA SER A 576 12.94 3.34 2.57
C SER A 576 13.47 2.73 3.88
N TYR A 577 14.37 1.74 3.80
CA TYR A 577 14.84 0.94 4.96
C TYR A 577 16.36 0.98 5.15
N THR A 578 17.09 1.85 4.44
CA THR A 578 18.56 1.92 4.51
C THR A 578 19.10 3.34 4.49
N GLU A 579 20.17 3.56 5.25
CA GLU A 579 21.05 4.72 5.13
C GLU A 579 22.19 4.45 4.16
N LEU A 580 22.61 5.48 3.40
CA LEU A 580 23.79 5.40 2.56
C LEU A 580 25.04 5.74 3.38
N ARG A 581 25.82 4.72 3.72
CA ARG A 581 27.10 4.85 4.40
C ARG A 581 28.25 4.83 3.38
N ALA A 582 28.87 5.98 3.19
CA ALA A 582 30.17 6.07 2.51
C ALA A 582 31.30 5.68 3.47
N THR A 583 32.35 5.03 2.96
CA THR A 583 33.61 4.79 3.67
C THR A 583 34.75 5.10 2.73
N VAL A 584 35.63 6.01 3.15
CA VAL A 584 36.71 6.59 2.33
C VAL A 584 38.06 6.23 2.96
N HIS A 585 39.02 5.83 2.14
CA HIS A 585 40.36 5.44 2.57
C HIS A 585 41.42 5.87 1.54
N PRO A 586 42.67 6.12 1.94
CA PRO A 586 43.76 6.41 1.01
C PRO A 586 44.01 5.26 0.03
N THR A 587 44.47 5.59 -1.17
CA THR A 587 45.05 4.62 -2.12
C THR A 587 46.57 4.53 -1.91
N GLY A 588 46.98 3.99 -0.76
CA GLY A 588 48.38 3.83 -0.34
C GLY A 588 48.49 3.11 1.00
#